data_AF-A0A7Y2A3X8-F1
#
_entry.id   AF-A0A7Y2A3X8-F1
#
_cell.length_a   1.000
_cell.length_b   1.000
_cell.length_c   1.000
_cell.angle_alpha   90.00
_cell.angle_beta   90.00
_cell.angle_gamma   90.00
#
_symmetry.space_group_name_H-M   'P 1'
#
loop_
_entity.id
_entity.type
_entity.pdbx_description
1 polymer ?
#
loop_
_entity_poly.entity_id
_entity_poly.type
_entity_poly.pdbx_seq_one_letter_code
_entity_poly.pdbx_strand_id
1 'polypeptide(L)' 'QVTEITGMEGDVVTMQDIYKFRFQRDGDRLGVLEATGIRPKYSEELREQGFEMSAELFSLPGRSR' A
#
# COMPACT_ATOMS: atom_id res chain seq x y z
N GLN A 1 -8.22 -3.23 2.67
CA GLN A 1 -7.65 -1.97 2.18
C GLN A 1 -6.56 -1.57 3.15
N VAL A 2 -5.53 -0.87 2.68
CA VAL A 2 -4.45 -0.33 3.51
C VAL A 2 -4.14 1.08 3.03
N THR A 3 -4.14 2.02 3.95
CA THR A 3 -3.97 3.46 3.69
C THR A 3 -2.90 3.99 4.64
N GLU A 4 -2.01 4.83 4.13
CA GLU A 4 -0.99 5.54 4.90
C GLU A 4 -1.46 6.97 5.17
N ILE A 5 -1.32 7.42 6.42
CA ILE A 5 -1.47 8.84 6.76
C ILE A 5 -0.19 9.55 6.32
N THR A 6 -0.32 10.53 5.43
CA THR A 6 0.83 11.25 4.87
C THR A 6 1.12 12.57 5.58
N GLY A 7 0.23 13.01 6.47
CA GLY A 7 0.40 14.23 7.26
C GLY A 7 -0.91 14.92 7.59
N MET A 8 -0.81 16.23 7.85
CA MET A 8 -1.94 17.12 8.13
C MET A 8 -1.80 18.42 7.33
N GLU A 9 -2.91 18.90 6.78
CA GLU A 9 -3.04 20.25 6.20
C GLU A 9 -4.04 21.05 7.04
N GLY A 10 -3.51 21.87 7.97
CA GLY A 10 -4.33 22.46 9.02
C GLY A 10 -4.98 21.36 9.87
N ASP A 11 -6.31 21.32 9.88
CA ASP A 11 -7.10 20.32 10.62
C ASP A 11 -7.48 19.09 9.78
N VAL A 12 -7.03 19.02 8.52
CA VAL A 12 -7.38 17.92 7.60
C VAL A 12 -6.27 16.88 7.56
N VAL A 13 -6.60 15.62 7.84
CA VAL A 13 -5.66 14.49 7.69
C VAL A 13 -5.51 14.15 6.19
N THR A 14 -4.28 14.12 5.70
CA THR A 14 -3.97 13.68 4.34
C THR A 14 -3.58 12.21 4.34
N MET A 15 -4.03 11.48 3.33
CA MET A 15 -3.88 10.03 3.25
C MET A 15 -3.62 9.57 1.81
N GLN A 16 -2.97 8.42 1.67
CA GLN A 16 -2.81 7.73 0.38
C GLN A 16 -3.07 6.22 0.52
N ASP A 17 -3.76 5.63 -0.45
CA ASP A 17 -4.00 4.19 -0.46
C ASP A 17 -2.77 3.43 -0.98
N ILE A 18 -2.26 2.49 -0.18
CA ILE A 18 -1.16 1.59 -0.56
C ILE A 18 -1.72 0.29 -1.14
N TYR A 19 -2.84 -0.19 -0.59
CA TYR A 19 -3.57 -1.34 -1.13
C TYR A 19 -5.08 -1.07 -1.16
N LYS A 20 -5.71 -1.36 -2.29
CA LYS A 20 -7.18 -1.33 -2.43
C LYS A 20 -7.73 -2.74 -2.35
N PHE A 21 -8.88 -2.88 -1.69
CA PHE A 21 -9.59 -4.15 -1.69
C PHE A 21 -10.43 -4.24 -2.96
N ARG A 22 -10.20 -5.29 -3.76
CA ARG A 22 -11.05 -5.64 -4.90
C ARG A 22 -11.94 -6.79 -4.50
N PHE A 23 -13.25 -6.56 -4.51
CA PHE A 23 -14.21 -7.64 -4.34
C PHE A 23 -14.08 -8.61 -5.51
N GLN A 24 -13.89 -9.89 -5.18
CA GLN A 24 -13.89 -10.98 -6.14
C GLN A 24 -14.42 -12.21 -5.40
N ARG A 25 -15.49 -12.80 -5.93
CA ARG A 25 -16.04 -14.03 -5.36
C ARG A 25 -15.37 -15.22 -6.05
N ASP A 26 -14.49 -15.89 -5.32
CA ASP A 26 -13.84 -17.13 -5.76
C ASP A 26 -13.85 -18.15 -4.62
N GLY A 27 -14.70 -19.17 -4.74
CA GLY A 27 -14.99 -20.11 -3.65
C GLY A 27 -15.39 -19.38 -2.36
N ASP A 28 -14.63 -19.63 -1.29
CA ASP A 28 -14.81 -19.04 0.04
C ASP A 28 -14.10 -17.68 0.22
N ARG A 29 -13.37 -17.19 -0.80
CA ARG A 29 -12.71 -15.88 -0.76
C ARG A 29 -13.65 -14.78 -1.25
N LEU A 30 -13.71 -13.68 -0.49
CA LEU A 30 -14.54 -12.50 -0.77
C LEU A 30 -13.82 -11.41 -1.59
N GLY A 31 -12.52 -11.53 -1.79
CA GLY A 31 -11.74 -10.61 -2.59
C GLY A 31 -10.26 -10.64 -2.26
N VAL A 32 -9.54 -9.67 -2.84
CA VAL A 32 -8.08 -9.57 -2.74
C VAL A 32 -7.65 -8.14 -2.43
N LEU A 33 -6.51 -7.99 -1.76
CA LEU A 33 -5.82 -6.71 -1.65
C LEU A 33 -4.87 -6.56 -2.83
N GLU A 34 -4.95 -5.42 -3.50
CA GLU A 34 -4.10 -5.12 -4.63
C GLU A 34 -3.33 -3.86 -4.36
N ALA A 35 -2.02 -3.94 -4.61
CA ALA A 35 -1.15 -2.79 -4.50
C ALA A 35 -1.58 -1.71 -5.50
N THR A 36 -1.50 -0.46 -5.08
CA THR A 36 -1.83 0.70 -5.92
C THR A 36 -0.67 1.15 -6.80
N GLY A 37 0.51 0.54 -6.65
CA GLY A 37 1.75 1.01 -7.29
C GLY A 37 2.50 2.06 -6.46
N ILE A 38 1.92 2.53 -5.36
CA ILE A 38 2.49 3.57 -4.51
C ILE A 38 3.39 2.92 -3.46
N ARG A 39 4.66 3.31 -3.42
CA ARG A 39 5.56 2.97 -2.31
C ARG A 39 5.23 3.89 -1.11
N PRO A 40 5.00 3.35 0.10
CA PRO A 40 4.73 4.16 1.28
C PRO A 40 5.86 5.13 1.58
N LYS A 41 5.55 6.34 2.03
CA LYS A 41 6.57 7.33 2.43
C LYS A 41 7.36 6.81 3.64
N TYR A 42 6.67 6.19 4.59
CA TYR A 42 7.27 5.58 5.78
C TYR A 42 8.29 4.47 5.46
N SER A 43 8.30 3.95 4.23
CA SER A 43 9.31 2.96 3.82
C SER A 43 10.74 3.50 3.83
N GLU A 44 10.91 4.81 3.68
CA GLU A 44 12.22 5.45 3.78
C GLU A 44 12.72 5.49 5.23
N GLU A 45 11.86 5.84 6.18
CA GLU A 45 12.18 5.83 7.61
C GLU A 45 12.52 4.42 8.11
N LEU A 46 11.77 3.41 7.66
CA LEU A 46 12.08 2.00 7.95
C LEU A 46 13.45 1.59 7.41
N ARG A 47 13.80 2.04 6.20
CA ARG A 47 15.11 1.78 5.60
C ARG A 47 16.23 2.41 6.41
N GLU A 48 16.04 3.62 6.92
CA GLU A 48 17.01 4.28 7.82
C GLU A 48 17.20 3.54 9.14
N GLN A 49 16.17 2.84 9.61
CA GLN A 49 16.23 1.95 10.78
C GLN A 49 16.79 0.55 10.45
N GLY A 50 17.22 0.31 9.21
CA GLY A 50 17.79 -0.97 8.76
C GLY A 50 16.77 -1.98 8.24
N PHE A 51 15.50 -1.59 8.09
CA PHE A 51 14.43 -2.43 7.55
C PHE A 51 14.11 -2.04 6.10
N GLU A 52 14.68 -2.78 5.14
CA GLU A 52 14.40 -2.56 3.73
C GLU A 52 13.17 -3.35 3.27
N MET A 53 12.14 -2.63 2.84
CA MET A 53 10.97 -3.24 2.20
C MET A 53 11.20 -3.39 0.69
N SER A 54 11.01 -4.61 0.17
CA SER A 54 11.07 -4.88 -1.26
C SER A 54 10.05 -4.03 -2.04
N ALA A 55 10.49 -3.44 -3.15
CA ALA A 55 9.63 -2.68 -4.06
C ALA A 55 8.53 -3.56 -4.71
N GLU A 56 8.75 -4.87 -4.79
CA GLU A 56 7.78 -5.81 -5.35
C GLU A 56 6.49 -5.88 -4.53
N LEU A 57 6.56 -5.62 -3.21
CA LEU A 57 5.40 -5.59 -2.34
C LEU A 57 4.33 -4.60 -2.83
N PHE A 58 4.78 -3.48 -3.41
CA PHE A 58 3.92 -2.38 -3.83
C PHE A 58 3.71 -2.32 -5.35
N SER A 59 4.19 -3.33 -6.09
CA SER A 59 4.08 -3.35 -7.55
C SER A 59 2.67 -3.67 -8.01
N LEU A 60 2.25 -3.03 -9.11
CA LEU A 60 0.92 -3.26 -9.67
C LEU A 60 0.71 -4.74 -10.04
N PRO A 61 -0.52 -5.28 -9.89
CA PRO A 61 -0.84 -6.63 -10.31
C PRO A 61 -0.46 -6.87 -11.78
N GLY A 62 0.24 -7.98 -12.05
CA GLY A 62 0.70 -8.33 -13.41
C GLY A 62 1.96 -7.60 -13.88
N ARG A 63 2.61 -6.79 -13.02
CA ARG A 63 3.88 -6.11 -13.31
C ARG A 63 5.08 -6.63 -12.53
N SER A 64 4.92 -7.65 -11.67
CA SER A 64 6.04 -8.36 -11.08
C SER A 64 6.84 -9.03 -12.20
N ARG A 65 8.06 -8.53 -12.44
CA ARG A 65 9.05 -9.19 -13.29
C ARG A 65 9.74 -10.29 -12.50
#